data_AF-B0EQD5-F1
#
_entry.id   AF-B0EQD5-F1
#
_cell.length_a   1.000
_cell.length_b   1.000
_cell.length_c   1.000
_cell.angle_alpha   90.00
_cell.angle_beta   90.00
_cell.angle_gamma   90.00
#
_symmetry.space_group_name_H-M   'P 1'
#
loop_
_entity.id
_entity.type
_entity.pdbx_description
1 polymer ?
#
loop_
_entity_poly.entity_id
_entity_poly.type
_entity_poly.pdbx_seq_one_letter_code
_entity_poly.pdbx_strand_id
1 'polypeptide(L)'
;MDEYTPDFNDPKDFYAILGLKNKSNEEDIKKAYRKLALQYHPDKSKEEDAAEKFQKITDAYNFLSNYRNKRVYDLFGYTIFEYKELICQISLCLNCISCCSIPLLIIIVGLFDVWIIMFLIRLDVPKTWYFAYIEIPIYIYILLPILTSLFVEGFLNKILSFIKWVSFLLTIIFISIGMDDSINTHWGNLLVPAFFFIFFDFIITIKQFFEPNNIITMNSEGKKIKHKYEQSCYEITKNVTFKCIKSSILLGFISCLWYSQYIKKINEVEPEYIAATCIFSIYLFIKALEETLSNIKITTFFSGSILEKFNIKFIIWAWIKYSFYILQTFLIGLNIGSRHNYYWTCAFIPILIVLILIHGFAIIAPCLSCKLTRDILKLVNYMNPSEENGRYYDGNEEKEDKSNGVEVEVYNDEDEEE
;
A
#
# COMPACT_ATOMS: atom_id res chain seq x y z
N MET A 1 29.93 40.50 -11.39
CA MET A 1 28.97 39.74 -10.57
C MET A 1 27.82 40.70 -10.34
N ASP A 2 26.66 40.40 -10.89
CA ASP A 2 25.48 41.24 -10.70
C ASP A 2 25.20 41.31 -9.19
N GLU A 3 25.28 42.50 -8.62
CA GLU A 3 25.10 42.72 -7.18
C GLU A 3 23.60 42.58 -6.89
N TYR A 4 23.19 41.40 -6.43
CA TYR A 4 21.81 41.14 -6.06
C TYR A 4 21.52 41.87 -4.74
N THR A 5 20.62 42.83 -4.79
CA THR A 5 20.26 43.61 -3.61
C THR A 5 19.38 42.79 -2.68
N PRO A 6 19.62 42.82 -1.35
CA PRO A 6 18.72 42.21 -0.38
C PRO A 6 17.30 42.73 -0.55
N ASP A 7 16.32 41.82 -0.65
CA ASP A 7 14.90 42.17 -0.68
C ASP A 7 14.23 41.64 0.60
N PHE A 8 13.73 42.56 1.43
CA PHE A 8 13.06 42.26 2.68
C PHE A 8 11.52 42.27 2.55
N ASN A 9 10.99 42.60 1.36
CA ASN A 9 9.55 42.69 1.11
C ASN A 9 8.90 41.33 0.85
N ASP A 10 9.68 40.35 0.38
CA ASP A 10 9.23 38.97 0.24
C ASP A 10 9.79 38.10 1.38
N PRO A 11 9.05 37.92 2.49
CA PRO A 11 9.48 37.06 3.59
C PRO A 11 9.56 35.58 3.19
N LYS A 12 9.09 35.23 1.99
CA LYS A 12 9.08 33.86 1.49
C LYS A 12 10.36 33.49 0.75
N ASP A 13 11.25 34.43 0.43
CA ASP A 13 12.49 34.12 -0.30
C ASP A 13 13.76 34.33 0.54
N PHE A 14 14.25 33.26 1.17
CA PHE A 14 15.48 33.28 1.97
C PHE A 14 16.74 33.66 1.18
N TYR A 15 16.82 33.39 -0.12
CA TYR A 15 17.96 33.83 -0.93
C TYR A 15 17.87 35.33 -1.22
N ALA A 16 16.66 35.84 -1.50
CA ALA A 16 16.44 37.27 -1.71
C ALA A 16 16.72 38.09 -0.45
N ILE A 17 16.33 37.62 0.74
CA ILE A 17 16.63 38.27 2.03
C ILE A 17 18.15 38.40 2.25
N LEU A 18 18.93 37.41 1.82
CA LEU A 18 20.39 37.44 1.92
C LEU A 18 21.07 38.17 0.74
N GLY A 19 20.33 38.65 -0.25
CA GLY A 19 20.90 39.27 -1.45
C GLY A 19 21.71 38.27 -2.29
N LEU A 20 21.25 37.03 -2.38
CA LEU A 20 21.92 35.93 -3.09
C LEU A 20 21.06 35.38 -4.22
N LYS A 21 21.72 34.75 -5.18
CA LYS A 21 21.03 33.99 -6.23
C LYS A 21 20.59 32.63 -5.69
N ASN A 22 19.46 32.12 -6.18
CA ASN A 22 19.02 30.75 -5.90
C ASN A 22 20.16 29.75 -6.15
N LYS A 23 20.36 28.83 -5.20
CA LYS A 23 21.43 27.81 -5.20
C LYS A 23 22.87 28.37 -5.03
N SER A 24 23.04 29.53 -4.39
CA SER A 24 24.37 30.05 -4.01
C SER A 24 25.12 29.08 -3.07
N ASN A 25 26.46 29.10 -3.07
CA ASN A 25 27.26 28.18 -2.25
C ASN A 25 27.22 28.55 -0.75
N GLU A 26 27.56 27.60 0.12
CA GLU A 26 27.55 27.82 1.59
C GLU A 26 28.49 28.95 2.02
N GLU A 27 29.63 29.11 1.35
CA GLU A 27 30.55 30.22 1.58
C GLU A 27 29.91 31.57 1.28
N ASP A 28 29.12 31.66 0.21
CA ASP A 28 28.44 32.89 -0.20
C ASP A 28 27.33 33.25 0.79
N ILE A 29 26.57 32.24 1.24
CA ILE A 29 25.55 32.37 2.30
C ILE A 29 26.16 32.92 3.59
N LYS A 30 27.31 32.38 4.02
CA LYS A 30 27.99 32.82 5.23
C LYS A 30 28.58 34.23 5.09
N LYS A 31 29.14 34.57 3.92
CA LYS A 31 29.66 35.92 3.63
C LYS A 31 28.54 36.96 3.62
N ALA A 32 27.42 36.66 2.96
CA ALA A 32 26.26 37.54 2.90
C ALA A 32 25.66 37.79 4.29
N TYR A 33 25.47 36.73 5.09
CA TYR A 33 25.00 36.86 6.47
C TYR A 33 25.90 37.77 7.30
N ARG A 34 27.22 37.58 7.28
CA ARG A 34 28.16 38.44 8.04
C ARG A 34 28.08 39.90 7.64
N LYS A 35 27.99 40.20 6.33
CA LYS A 35 27.87 41.56 5.80
C LYS A 35 26.57 42.22 6.29
N LEU A 36 25.44 41.52 6.14
CA LEU A 36 24.12 42.05 6.47
C LEU A 36 23.88 42.13 7.99
N ALA A 37 24.37 41.16 8.77
CA ALA A 37 24.26 41.16 10.23
C ALA A 37 25.02 42.34 10.87
N LEU A 38 26.17 42.74 10.32
CA LEU A 38 26.90 43.93 10.76
C LEU A 38 26.19 45.23 10.36
N GLN A 39 25.57 45.26 9.18
CA GLN A 39 24.87 46.42 8.65
C GLN A 39 23.55 46.70 9.38
N TYR A 40 22.77 45.65 9.68
CA TYR A 40 21.45 45.74 10.30
C TYR A 40 21.45 45.41 11.80
N HIS A 41 22.61 45.37 12.46
CA HIS A 41 22.69 45.10 13.90
C HIS A 41 21.89 46.16 14.69
N PRO A 42 21.01 45.77 15.64
CA PRO A 42 20.13 46.71 16.36
C PRO A 42 20.90 47.81 17.09
N ASP A 43 22.10 47.51 17.60
CA ASP A 43 22.93 48.49 18.32
C ASP A 43 23.76 49.41 17.41
N LYS A 44 23.97 49.06 16.13
CA LYS A 44 24.86 49.80 15.22
C LYS A 44 24.12 50.52 14.10
N SER A 45 22.97 50.00 13.68
CA SER A 45 22.16 50.59 12.63
C SER A 45 21.35 51.78 13.16
N LYS A 46 21.13 52.77 12.30
CA LYS A 46 20.27 53.94 12.57
C LYS A 46 18.86 53.78 12.00
N GLU A 47 18.57 52.64 11.37
CA GLU A 47 17.26 52.36 10.76
C GLU A 47 16.25 51.90 11.82
N GLU A 48 15.02 52.41 11.75
CA GLU A 48 13.95 52.08 12.70
C GLU A 48 13.49 50.61 12.61
N ASP A 49 13.71 49.96 11.46
CA ASP A 49 13.36 48.56 11.19
C ASP A 49 14.56 47.60 11.22
N ALA A 50 15.70 48.05 11.75
CA ALA A 50 16.94 47.26 11.82
C ALA A 50 16.76 45.93 12.55
N ALA A 51 16.02 45.93 13.67
CA ALA A 51 15.76 44.72 14.45
C ALA A 51 14.94 43.68 13.66
N GLU A 52 13.92 44.12 12.91
CA GLU A 52 13.08 43.22 12.10
C GLU A 52 13.86 42.65 10.92
N LYS A 53 14.65 43.48 10.22
CA LYS A 53 15.55 43.02 9.15
C LYS A 53 16.60 42.04 9.67
N PHE A 54 17.21 42.33 10.82
CA PHE A 54 18.19 41.45 11.46
C PHE A 54 17.61 40.08 11.78
N GLN A 55 16.37 40.03 12.28
CA GLN A 55 15.66 38.79 12.55
C GLN A 55 15.46 37.98 11.26
N LYS A 56 14.95 38.61 10.19
CA LYS A 56 14.75 37.95 8.88
C LYS A 56 16.07 37.41 8.30
N ILE A 57 17.16 38.17 8.40
CA ILE A 57 18.51 37.75 7.97
C ILE A 57 18.98 36.52 8.75
N THR A 58 18.77 36.54 10.06
CA THR A 58 19.15 35.44 10.95
C THR A 58 18.36 34.17 10.66
N ASP A 59 17.05 34.30 10.44
CA ASP A 59 16.18 33.18 10.09
C ASP A 59 16.55 32.55 8.74
N ALA A 60 16.79 33.40 7.72
CA ALA A 60 17.21 32.95 6.39
C ALA A 60 18.56 32.22 6.45
N TYR A 61 19.54 32.74 7.20
CA TYR A 61 20.84 32.10 7.40
C TYR A 61 20.72 30.77 8.16
N ASN A 62 19.96 30.74 9.26
CA ASN A 62 19.75 29.54 10.06
C ASN A 62 19.12 28.42 9.23
N PHE A 63 18.21 28.74 8.31
CA PHE A 63 17.60 27.76 7.44
C PHE A 63 18.52 27.30 6.31
N LEU A 64 19.18 28.22 5.61
CA LEU A 64 20.01 27.91 4.43
C LEU A 64 21.42 27.39 4.77
N SER A 65 21.91 27.61 6.00
CA SER A 65 23.22 27.11 6.45
C SER A 65 23.25 25.59 6.63
N ASN A 66 22.10 24.95 6.86
CA ASN A 66 22.02 23.50 6.95
C ASN A 66 21.85 22.89 5.55
N TYR A 67 22.82 22.07 5.14
CA TYR A 67 22.83 21.38 3.84
C TYR A 67 21.51 20.68 3.48
N ARG A 68 20.86 20.02 4.45
CA ARG A 68 19.59 19.31 4.20
C ARG A 68 18.45 20.29 3.98
N ASN A 69 18.32 21.31 4.82
CA ASN A 69 17.26 22.31 4.74
C ASN A 69 17.38 23.12 3.44
N LYS A 70 18.60 23.52 3.09
CA LYS A 70 18.91 24.15 1.81
C LYS A 70 18.50 23.29 0.63
N ARG A 71 18.89 22.01 0.60
CA ARG A 71 18.52 21.10 -0.50
C ARG A 71 17.01 20.96 -0.65
N VAL A 72 16.29 20.92 0.46
CA VAL A 72 14.83 20.81 0.49
C VAL A 72 14.18 22.13 0.00
N TYR A 73 14.69 23.27 0.45
CA TYR A 73 14.28 24.59 -0.01
C TYR A 73 14.55 24.80 -1.50
N ASP A 74 15.70 24.35 -2.01
CA ASP A 74 16.06 24.44 -3.42
C ASP A 74 15.12 23.61 -4.33
N LEU A 75 14.42 22.61 -3.77
CA LEU A 75 13.49 21.74 -4.49
C LEU A 75 12.04 22.22 -4.40
N PHE A 76 11.61 22.71 -3.24
CA PHE A 76 10.20 23.03 -2.96
C PHE A 76 9.93 24.52 -2.69
N GLY A 77 10.98 25.34 -2.51
CA GLY A 77 10.87 26.73 -2.10
C GLY A 77 10.12 26.90 -0.78
N TYR A 78 9.50 28.07 -0.60
CA TYR A 78 8.71 28.36 0.61
C TYR A 78 7.43 27.52 0.74
N THR A 79 6.97 26.89 -0.34
CA THR A 79 5.74 26.06 -0.31
C THR A 79 5.84 24.91 0.70
N ILE A 80 7.06 24.49 1.06
CA ILE A 80 7.24 23.44 2.05
C ILE A 80 6.74 23.82 3.46
N PHE A 81 6.79 25.10 3.81
CA PHE A 81 6.25 25.59 5.08
C PHE A 81 4.72 25.60 5.06
N GLU A 82 4.10 25.85 3.90
CA GLU A 82 2.65 25.75 3.72
C GLU A 82 2.18 24.28 3.85
N TYR A 83 3.01 23.31 3.46
CA TYR A 83 2.74 21.89 3.65
C TYR A 83 3.12 21.34 5.03
N LYS A 84 3.75 22.12 5.92
CA LYS A 84 4.27 21.64 7.21
C LYS A 84 3.18 21.01 8.08
N GLU A 85 2.02 21.66 8.22
CA GLU A 85 0.89 21.13 9.00
C GLU A 85 0.33 19.85 8.37
N LEU A 86 0.23 19.81 7.04
CA LEU A 86 -0.22 18.64 6.29
C LEU A 86 0.74 17.45 6.47
N ILE A 87 2.05 17.69 6.38
CA ILE A 87 3.08 16.65 6.57
C ILE A 87 3.04 16.12 8.01
N CYS A 88 2.81 17.00 9.00
CA CYS A 88 2.69 16.61 10.41
C CYS A 88 1.45 15.72 10.64
N GLN A 89 0.30 16.11 10.09
CA GLN A 89 -0.94 15.30 10.15
C GLN A 89 -0.78 13.95 9.44
N ILE A 90 -0.15 13.93 8.26
CA ILE A 90 0.13 12.69 7.52
C ILE A 90 1.06 11.77 8.31
N SER A 91 2.11 12.31 8.92
CA SER A 91 3.06 11.55 9.74
C SER A 91 2.38 10.90 10.96
N LEU A 92 1.53 11.66 11.66
CA LEU A 92 0.78 11.15 12.81
C LEU A 92 -0.16 10.01 12.40
N CYS A 93 -0.89 10.18 11.29
CA CYS A 93 -1.77 9.14 10.73
C CYS A 93 -0.99 7.89 10.31
N LEU A 94 0.16 8.04 9.65
CA LEU A 94 1.01 6.90 9.24
C LEU A 94 1.53 6.10 10.44
N ASN A 95 1.92 6.76 11.53
CA ASN A 95 2.37 6.09 12.75
C ASN A 95 1.25 5.34 13.47
N CYS A 96 0.06 5.93 13.57
CA CYS A 96 -1.11 5.28 14.19
C CYS A 96 -1.58 4.07 13.38
N ILE A 97 -1.59 4.18 12.05
CA ILE A 97 -1.93 3.07 11.16
C ILE A 97 -0.87 1.97 11.30
N SER A 98 0.41 2.33 11.30
CA SER A 98 1.52 1.38 11.41
C SER A 98 1.49 0.59 12.73
N CYS A 99 1.28 1.23 13.89
CA CYS A 99 1.31 0.54 15.19
C CYS A 99 0.18 -0.47 15.38
N CYS A 100 -1.02 -0.22 14.85
CA CYS A 100 -2.18 -1.09 15.08
C CYS A 100 -2.44 -2.07 13.93
N SER A 101 -2.17 -1.67 12.68
CA SER A 101 -2.47 -2.52 11.51
C SER A 101 -1.39 -3.57 11.23
N ILE A 102 -0.12 -3.30 11.56
CA ILE A 102 0.97 -4.26 11.30
C ILE A 102 0.86 -5.51 12.17
N PRO A 103 0.66 -5.42 13.50
CA PRO A 103 0.49 -6.61 14.33
C PRO A 103 -0.74 -7.43 13.93
N LEU A 104 -1.84 -6.75 13.60
CA LEU A 104 -3.06 -7.40 13.13
C LEU A 104 -2.84 -8.14 11.79
N LEU A 105 -2.13 -7.51 10.85
CA LEU A 105 -1.76 -8.12 9.58
C LEU A 105 -0.89 -9.37 9.79
N ILE A 106 0.10 -9.30 10.69
CA ILE A 106 0.97 -10.44 11.04
C ILE A 106 0.15 -11.58 11.64
N ILE A 107 -0.80 -11.30 12.52
CA ILE A 107 -1.69 -12.31 13.10
C ILE A 107 -2.55 -12.97 12.02
N ILE A 108 -3.19 -12.17 11.16
CA ILE A 108 -4.04 -12.67 10.07
C ILE A 108 -3.23 -13.57 9.11
N VAL A 109 -2.03 -13.11 8.76
CA VAL A 109 -1.08 -13.83 7.92
C VAL A 109 -0.65 -15.14 8.58
N GLY A 110 -0.21 -15.09 9.84
CA GLY A 110 0.25 -16.28 10.57
C GLY A 110 -0.87 -17.31 10.77
N LEU A 111 -2.11 -16.88 10.98
CA LEU A 111 -3.27 -17.79 11.05
C LEU A 111 -3.49 -18.54 9.74
N PHE A 112 -3.28 -17.88 8.60
CA PHE A 112 -3.38 -18.51 7.29
C PHE A 112 -2.26 -19.54 7.04
N ASP A 113 -1.03 -19.23 7.45
CA ASP A 113 0.10 -20.16 7.37
C ASP A 113 -0.12 -21.42 8.23
N VAL A 114 -0.59 -21.23 9.47
CA VAL A 114 -0.93 -22.33 10.37
C VAL A 114 -2.01 -23.22 9.76
N TRP A 115 -3.05 -22.62 9.17
CA TRP A 115 -4.11 -23.36 8.47
C TRP A 115 -3.54 -24.21 7.34
N ILE A 116 -2.71 -23.65 6.46
CA ILE A 116 -2.13 -24.41 5.33
C ILE A 116 -1.31 -25.59 5.84
N ILE A 117 -0.47 -25.38 6.85
CA ILE A 117 0.36 -26.45 7.41
C ILE A 117 -0.52 -27.56 7.98
N MET A 118 -1.53 -27.22 8.80
CA MET A 118 -2.45 -28.20 9.38
C MET A 118 -3.27 -28.94 8.30
N PHE A 119 -3.70 -28.22 7.25
CA PHE A 119 -4.44 -28.79 6.13
C PHE A 119 -3.61 -29.81 5.35
N LEU A 120 -2.36 -29.47 5.05
CA LEU A 120 -1.44 -30.39 4.34
C LEU A 120 -1.09 -31.62 5.18
N ILE A 121 -0.78 -31.44 6.47
CA ILE A 121 -0.53 -32.55 7.39
C ILE A 121 -1.73 -33.50 7.40
N ARG A 122 -2.95 -32.97 7.42
CA ARG A 122 -4.16 -33.80 7.43
C ARG A 122 -4.39 -34.56 6.14
N LEU A 123 -3.99 -34.01 5.00
CA LEU A 123 -4.07 -34.71 3.72
C LEU A 123 -3.07 -35.86 3.64
N ASP A 124 -1.90 -35.73 4.28
CA ASP A 124 -0.82 -36.73 4.24
C ASP A 124 -0.87 -37.78 5.35
N VAL A 125 -1.43 -37.44 6.52
CA VAL A 125 -1.50 -38.32 7.69
C VAL A 125 -2.90 -38.93 7.83
N PRO A 126 -3.03 -40.24 8.11
CA PRO A 126 -4.33 -40.90 8.29
C PRO A 126 -5.19 -40.27 9.40
N LYS A 127 -6.52 -40.42 9.26
CA LYS A 127 -7.60 -39.70 9.98
C LYS A 127 -7.42 -39.61 11.51
N THR A 128 -6.74 -38.56 12.00
CA THR A 128 -6.67 -38.23 13.44
C THR A 128 -7.55 -37.04 13.82
N TRP A 129 -7.77 -36.09 12.91
CA TRP A 129 -8.49 -34.83 13.16
C TRP A 129 -9.60 -34.60 12.13
N TYR A 130 -10.68 -33.94 12.51
CA TYR A 130 -11.73 -33.53 11.56
C TYR A 130 -11.30 -32.28 10.78
N PHE A 131 -11.64 -32.21 9.48
CA PHE A 131 -11.34 -31.05 8.63
C PHE A 131 -11.95 -29.76 9.18
N ALA A 132 -13.13 -29.84 9.81
CA ALA A 132 -13.78 -28.70 10.44
C ALA A 132 -12.92 -28.01 11.53
N TYR A 133 -12.09 -28.75 12.26
CA TYR A 133 -11.19 -28.18 13.27
C TYR A 133 -9.96 -27.55 12.63
N ILE A 134 -9.43 -28.19 11.60
CA ILE A 134 -8.25 -27.71 10.87
C ILE A 134 -8.55 -26.39 10.18
N GLU A 135 -9.77 -26.22 9.68
CA GLU A 135 -10.20 -25.03 8.95
C GLU A 135 -10.63 -23.84 9.84
N ILE A 136 -10.58 -23.96 11.17
CA ILE A 136 -10.93 -22.84 12.06
C ILE A 136 -10.20 -21.52 11.70
N PRO A 137 -8.88 -21.49 11.40
CA PRO A 137 -8.23 -20.23 11.08
C PRO A 137 -8.72 -19.62 9.75
N ILE A 138 -9.08 -20.44 8.75
CA ILE A 138 -9.66 -19.91 7.50
C ILE A 138 -11.09 -19.39 7.71
N TYR A 139 -11.86 -19.97 8.63
CA TYR A 139 -13.18 -19.42 8.98
C TYR A 139 -13.06 -18.03 9.59
N ILE A 140 -12.09 -17.81 10.48
CA ILE A 140 -11.80 -16.49 11.06
C ILE A 140 -11.45 -15.48 9.95
N TYR A 141 -10.62 -15.90 8.98
CA TYR A 141 -10.26 -15.06 7.84
C TYR A 141 -11.49 -14.66 7.00
N ILE A 142 -12.42 -15.59 6.77
CA ILE A 142 -13.64 -15.37 5.98
C ILE A 142 -14.69 -14.52 6.74
N LEU A 143 -14.63 -14.44 8.07
CA LEU A 143 -15.48 -13.51 8.83
C LEU A 143 -15.15 -12.05 8.53
N LEU A 144 -13.91 -11.72 8.17
CA LEU A 144 -13.51 -10.35 7.85
C LEU A 144 -14.34 -9.75 6.70
N PRO A 145 -14.46 -10.37 5.51
CA PRO A 145 -15.29 -9.83 4.46
C PRO A 145 -16.78 -9.75 4.81
N ILE A 146 -17.30 -10.68 5.62
CA ILE A 146 -18.67 -10.60 6.17
C ILE A 146 -18.82 -9.33 7.01
N LEU A 147 -17.88 -9.03 7.91
CA LEU A 147 -17.90 -7.81 8.70
C LEU A 147 -17.80 -6.55 7.83
N THR A 148 -16.91 -6.56 6.84
CA THR A 148 -16.77 -5.41 5.91
C THR A 148 -18.02 -5.18 5.06
N SER A 149 -18.82 -6.22 4.80
CA SER A 149 -20.08 -6.09 4.05
C SER A 149 -21.09 -5.15 4.72
N LEU A 150 -21.01 -5.01 6.06
CA LEU A 150 -21.87 -4.12 6.85
C LEU A 150 -21.57 -2.63 6.63
N PHE A 151 -20.38 -2.31 6.13
CA PHE A 151 -19.92 -0.95 5.86
C PHE A 151 -20.13 -0.53 4.41
N VAL A 152 -20.64 -1.42 3.54
CA VAL A 152 -20.94 -1.09 2.14
C VAL A 152 -22.06 -0.05 2.08
N GLU A 153 -21.94 0.95 1.21
CA GLU A 153 -22.98 1.96 1.04
C GLU A 153 -24.26 1.38 0.41
N GLY A 154 -25.42 1.72 0.97
CA GLY A 154 -26.73 1.30 0.50
C GLY A 154 -27.23 -0.02 1.09
N PHE A 155 -28.47 -0.01 1.59
CA PHE A 155 -29.08 -1.15 2.30
C PHE A 155 -29.07 -2.45 1.49
N LEU A 156 -29.48 -2.39 0.22
CA LEU A 156 -29.48 -3.55 -0.67
C LEU A 156 -28.07 -4.10 -0.93
N ASN A 157 -27.06 -3.23 -1.04
CA ASN A 157 -25.68 -3.67 -1.28
C ASN A 157 -25.09 -4.37 -0.05
N LYS A 158 -25.43 -3.89 1.16
CA LYS A 158 -25.07 -4.57 2.41
C LYS A 158 -25.64 -5.98 2.44
N ILE A 159 -26.94 -6.12 2.18
CA ILE A 159 -27.62 -7.44 2.20
C ILE A 159 -27.02 -8.37 1.15
N LEU A 160 -26.88 -7.92 -0.11
CA LEU A 160 -26.34 -8.75 -1.18
C LEU A 160 -24.91 -9.20 -0.88
N SER A 161 -24.07 -8.27 -0.39
CA SER A 161 -22.68 -8.57 -0.03
C SER A 161 -22.60 -9.53 1.15
N PHE A 162 -23.44 -9.32 2.18
CA PHE A 162 -23.53 -10.21 3.34
C PHE A 162 -23.94 -11.62 2.94
N ILE A 163 -25.03 -11.79 2.18
CA ILE A 163 -25.50 -13.10 1.72
C ILE A 163 -24.43 -13.80 0.87
N LYS A 164 -23.76 -13.05 -0.02
CA LYS A 164 -22.66 -13.60 -0.82
C LYS A 164 -21.58 -14.21 0.08
N TRP A 165 -21.06 -13.45 1.03
CA TRP A 165 -19.96 -13.92 1.87
C TRP A 165 -20.37 -15.01 2.86
N VAL A 166 -21.61 -14.99 3.36
CA VAL A 166 -22.16 -16.11 4.14
C VAL A 166 -22.26 -17.38 3.29
N SER A 167 -22.70 -17.26 2.04
CA SER A 167 -22.74 -18.41 1.11
C SER A 167 -21.35 -18.98 0.83
N PHE A 168 -20.34 -18.11 0.74
CA PHE A 168 -18.94 -18.54 0.62
C PHE A 168 -18.47 -19.30 1.87
N LEU A 169 -18.73 -18.77 3.07
CA LEU A 169 -18.38 -19.44 4.33
C LEU A 169 -19.05 -20.83 4.43
N LEU A 170 -20.35 -20.91 4.13
CA LEU A 170 -21.09 -22.18 4.14
C LEU A 170 -20.52 -23.18 3.12
N THR A 171 -20.04 -22.70 1.97
CA THR A 171 -19.39 -23.55 0.97
C THR A 171 -18.16 -24.24 1.56
N ILE A 172 -17.29 -23.49 2.23
CA ILE A 172 -16.07 -24.04 2.82
C ILE A 172 -16.42 -25.07 3.90
N ILE A 173 -17.34 -24.73 4.82
CA ILE A 173 -17.80 -25.65 5.88
C ILE A 173 -18.36 -26.95 5.31
N PHE A 174 -19.17 -26.85 4.24
CA PHE A 174 -19.80 -28.03 3.65
C PHE A 174 -18.79 -28.90 2.90
N ILE A 175 -17.77 -28.29 2.28
CA ILE A 175 -16.65 -29.02 1.69
C ILE A 175 -15.88 -29.78 2.77
N SER A 176 -15.54 -29.16 3.91
CA SER A 176 -14.82 -29.84 4.99
C SER A 176 -15.61 -31.02 5.56
N ILE A 177 -16.92 -30.85 5.76
CA ILE A 177 -17.81 -31.94 6.17
C ILE A 177 -17.79 -33.09 5.16
N GLY A 178 -17.84 -32.76 3.86
CA GLY A 178 -17.75 -33.73 2.78
C GLY A 178 -16.41 -34.48 2.75
N MET A 179 -15.31 -33.79 3.04
CA MET A 179 -13.97 -34.37 3.06
C MET A 179 -13.74 -35.36 4.21
N ASP A 180 -14.50 -35.26 5.31
CA ASP A 180 -14.37 -36.20 6.43
C ASP A 180 -15.05 -37.56 6.18
N ASP A 181 -15.76 -37.74 5.06
CA ASP A 181 -16.64 -38.89 4.74
C ASP A 181 -17.66 -39.21 5.85
N SER A 182 -17.86 -38.29 6.80
CA SER A 182 -18.63 -38.54 8.03
C SER A 182 -20.13 -38.54 7.78
N ILE A 183 -20.56 -37.91 6.67
CA ILE A 183 -21.95 -37.80 6.28
C ILE A 183 -22.09 -38.43 4.89
N ASN A 184 -23.01 -39.39 4.77
CA ASN A 184 -23.32 -40.10 3.52
C ASN A 184 -24.18 -39.22 2.58
N THR A 185 -23.74 -37.98 2.37
CA THR A 185 -24.42 -36.94 1.58
C THR A 185 -23.71 -36.76 0.24
N HIS A 186 -24.51 -36.59 -0.82
CA HIS A 186 -24.00 -36.26 -2.15
C HIS A 186 -23.36 -34.87 -2.18
N TRP A 187 -22.22 -34.68 -2.85
CA TRP A 187 -21.56 -33.38 -2.89
C TRP A 187 -22.34 -32.33 -3.69
N GLY A 188 -23.27 -32.75 -4.56
CA GLY A 188 -24.25 -31.85 -5.16
C GLY A 188 -24.97 -31.00 -4.10
N ASN A 189 -25.34 -31.61 -2.98
CA ASN A 189 -25.98 -30.90 -1.87
C ASN A 189 -24.98 -30.03 -1.09
N LEU A 190 -23.74 -30.51 -0.94
CA LEU A 190 -22.68 -29.78 -0.25
C LEU A 190 -22.22 -28.52 -1.03
N LEU A 191 -22.33 -28.53 -2.35
CA LEU A 191 -21.93 -27.43 -3.23
C LEU A 191 -23.05 -26.40 -3.47
N VAL A 192 -24.27 -26.60 -2.96
CA VAL A 192 -25.39 -25.64 -3.10
C VAL A 192 -25.00 -24.22 -2.66
N PRO A 193 -24.32 -23.99 -1.52
CA PRO A 193 -23.90 -22.66 -1.12
C PRO A 193 -22.93 -22.00 -2.13
N ALA A 194 -22.15 -22.78 -2.87
CA ALA A 194 -21.21 -22.27 -3.87
C ALA A 194 -21.97 -21.65 -5.06
N PHE A 195 -23.10 -22.25 -5.46
CA PHE A 195 -23.97 -21.69 -6.49
C PHE A 195 -24.59 -20.37 -6.04
N PHE A 196 -25.03 -20.27 -4.78
CA PHE A 196 -25.52 -19.01 -4.23
C PHE A 196 -24.44 -17.93 -4.22
N PHE A 197 -23.21 -18.27 -3.83
CA PHE A 197 -22.09 -17.33 -3.89
C PHE A 197 -21.91 -16.74 -5.30
N ILE A 198 -21.85 -17.59 -6.33
CA ILE A 198 -21.71 -17.16 -7.73
C ILE A 198 -22.90 -16.30 -8.16
N PHE A 199 -24.11 -16.72 -7.81
CA PHE A 199 -25.34 -16.02 -8.16
C PHE A 199 -25.39 -14.60 -7.58
N PHE A 200 -25.08 -14.44 -6.29
CA PHE A 200 -25.08 -13.12 -5.65
C PHE A 200 -23.92 -12.25 -6.12
N ASP A 201 -22.74 -12.82 -6.39
CA ASP A 201 -21.63 -12.07 -7.00
C ASP A 201 -21.97 -11.55 -8.39
N PHE A 202 -22.71 -12.35 -9.17
CA PHE A 202 -23.24 -11.96 -10.46
C PHE A 202 -24.29 -10.83 -10.36
N ILE A 203 -25.23 -10.92 -9.41
CA ILE A 203 -26.21 -9.85 -9.16
C ILE A 203 -25.51 -8.54 -8.79
N ILE A 204 -24.55 -8.57 -7.85
CA ILE A 204 -23.79 -7.38 -7.44
C ILE A 204 -23.09 -6.77 -8.66
N THR A 205 -22.52 -7.62 -9.52
CA THR A 205 -21.85 -7.18 -10.75
C THR A 205 -22.79 -6.51 -11.74
N ILE A 206 -23.96 -7.10 -12.00
CA ILE A 206 -24.99 -6.49 -12.86
C ILE A 206 -25.45 -5.16 -12.27
N LYS A 207 -25.64 -5.10 -10.96
CA LYS A 207 -26.09 -3.88 -10.30
C LYS A 207 -25.05 -2.75 -10.43
N GLN A 208 -23.77 -3.07 -10.23
CA GLN A 208 -22.67 -2.12 -10.46
C GLN A 208 -22.62 -1.60 -11.90
N PHE A 209 -23.14 -2.33 -12.88
CA PHE A 209 -23.25 -1.87 -14.26
C PHE A 209 -24.34 -0.80 -14.46
N PHE A 210 -25.46 -0.92 -13.75
CA PHE A 210 -26.57 0.03 -13.87
C PHE A 210 -26.47 1.24 -12.92
N GLU A 211 -25.64 1.18 -11.88
CA GLU A 211 -25.41 2.31 -10.97
C GLU A 211 -24.35 3.27 -11.53
N PRO A 212 -24.66 4.58 -11.69
CA PRO A 212 -23.66 5.55 -12.11
C PRO A 212 -22.61 5.77 -11.01
N ASN A 213 -21.33 5.76 -11.38
CA ASN A 213 -20.25 6.13 -10.47
C ASN A 213 -20.38 7.62 -10.09
N ASN A 214 -20.80 7.87 -8.86
CA ASN A 214 -20.88 9.21 -8.30
C ASN A 214 -19.66 9.41 -7.39
N ILE A 215 -18.79 10.35 -7.75
CA ILE A 215 -17.72 10.81 -6.86
C ILE A 215 -18.28 11.99 -6.07
N ILE A 216 -18.28 11.88 -4.75
CA ILE A 216 -18.65 13.01 -3.88
C ILE A 216 -17.38 13.77 -3.57
N THR A 217 -17.25 14.99 -4.10
CA THR A 217 -16.19 15.93 -3.70
C THR A 217 -16.78 16.96 -2.74
N MET A 218 -15.93 17.52 -1.88
CA MET A 218 -16.29 18.71 -1.10
C MET A 218 -15.82 19.93 -1.90
N ASN A 219 -16.70 20.92 -2.06
CA ASN A 219 -16.26 22.22 -2.57
C ASN A 219 -15.51 23.01 -1.47
N SER A 220 -14.92 24.14 -1.84
CA SER A 220 -14.23 25.07 -0.93
C SER A 220 -15.10 25.61 0.22
N GLU A 221 -16.43 25.40 0.17
CA GLU A 221 -17.41 25.81 1.18
C GLU A 221 -17.91 24.62 2.04
N GLY A 222 -17.31 23.43 1.89
CA GLY A 222 -17.70 22.22 2.64
C GLY A 222 -19.00 21.55 2.16
N LYS A 223 -19.54 21.95 1.01
CA LYS A 223 -20.73 21.38 0.40
C LYS A 223 -20.36 20.17 -0.47
N LYS A 224 -21.06 19.05 -0.25
CA LYS A 224 -20.91 17.81 -1.02
C LYS A 224 -21.44 18.00 -2.45
N ILE A 225 -20.55 18.04 -3.44
CA ILE A 225 -20.89 18.02 -4.87
C ILE A 225 -20.79 16.59 -5.38
N LYS A 226 -21.87 16.08 -5.97
CA LYS A 226 -21.85 14.79 -6.67
C LYS A 226 -21.40 15.00 -8.11
N HIS A 227 -20.17 14.60 -8.43
CA HIS A 227 -19.73 14.47 -9.81
C HIS A 227 -20.20 13.12 -10.34
N LYS A 228 -21.04 13.16 -11.37
CA LYS A 228 -21.40 11.96 -12.13
C LYS A 228 -20.27 11.71 -13.13
N TYR A 229 -19.48 10.66 -12.89
CA TYR A 229 -18.45 10.25 -13.84
C TYR A 229 -19.06 9.23 -14.78
N GLU A 230 -19.09 9.54 -16.07
CA GLU A 230 -19.34 8.51 -17.08
C GLU A 230 -18.08 7.67 -17.18
N GLN A 231 -18.15 6.42 -16.72
CA GLN A 231 -17.15 5.44 -17.09
C GLN A 231 -17.17 5.28 -18.61
N SER A 232 -16.00 5.24 -19.23
CA SER A 232 -15.91 4.96 -20.67
C SER A 232 -16.63 3.64 -20.95
N CYS A 233 -17.48 3.61 -21.99
CA CYS A 233 -18.15 2.37 -22.44
C CYS A 233 -17.16 1.21 -22.57
N TYR A 234 -15.91 1.49 -22.95
CA TYR A 234 -14.84 0.49 -23.01
C TYR A 234 -14.54 -0.16 -21.64
N GLU A 235 -14.36 0.63 -20.57
CA GLU A 235 -14.04 0.08 -19.24
C GLU A 235 -15.21 -0.73 -18.68
N ILE A 236 -16.44 -0.25 -18.92
CA ILE A 236 -17.66 -0.92 -18.53
C ILE A 236 -17.76 -2.27 -19.23
N THR A 237 -17.69 -2.28 -20.57
CA THR A 237 -17.78 -3.52 -21.37
C THR A 237 -16.69 -4.50 -20.96
N LYS A 238 -15.44 -4.05 -20.84
CA LYS A 238 -14.31 -4.87 -20.41
C LYS A 238 -14.56 -5.54 -19.06
N ASN A 239 -14.93 -4.76 -18.04
CA ASN A 239 -15.12 -5.29 -16.69
C ASN A 239 -16.28 -6.27 -16.61
N VAL A 240 -17.39 -6.00 -17.31
CA VAL A 240 -18.54 -6.91 -17.38
C VAL A 240 -18.17 -8.19 -18.12
N THR A 241 -17.52 -8.09 -19.28
CA THR A 241 -17.11 -9.26 -20.08
C THR A 241 -16.21 -10.18 -19.27
N PHE A 242 -15.17 -9.66 -18.62
CA PHE A 242 -14.27 -10.49 -17.80
C PHE A 242 -14.98 -11.12 -16.59
N LYS A 243 -15.84 -10.37 -15.89
CA LYS A 243 -16.61 -10.92 -14.76
C LYS A 243 -17.58 -12.01 -15.20
N CYS A 244 -18.34 -11.80 -16.28
CA CYS A 244 -19.27 -12.80 -16.82
C CYS A 244 -18.54 -14.08 -17.24
N ILE A 245 -17.45 -13.94 -18.01
CA ILE A 245 -16.64 -15.09 -18.45
C ILE A 245 -16.12 -15.89 -17.25
N LYS A 246 -15.56 -15.20 -16.24
CA LYS A 246 -15.07 -15.84 -15.01
C LYS A 246 -16.17 -16.61 -14.27
N SER A 247 -17.34 -16.00 -14.08
CA SER A 247 -18.46 -16.64 -13.39
C SER A 247 -18.98 -17.86 -14.17
N SER A 248 -19.05 -17.78 -15.52
CA SER A 248 -19.44 -18.92 -16.36
C SER A 248 -18.46 -20.09 -16.27
N ILE A 249 -17.15 -19.83 -16.26
CA ILE A 249 -16.14 -20.88 -16.14
C ILE A 249 -16.14 -21.49 -14.74
N LEU A 250 -16.29 -20.68 -13.69
CA LEU A 250 -16.40 -21.17 -12.32
C LEU A 250 -17.66 -22.03 -12.15
N LEU A 251 -18.78 -21.65 -12.76
CA LEU A 251 -19.99 -22.46 -12.82
C LEU A 251 -19.71 -23.79 -13.53
N GLY A 252 -19.03 -23.77 -14.68
CA GLY A 252 -18.61 -24.97 -15.40
C GLY A 252 -17.73 -25.90 -14.55
N PHE A 253 -16.78 -25.35 -13.79
CA PHE A 253 -15.94 -26.10 -12.86
C PHE A 253 -16.76 -26.81 -11.78
N ILE A 254 -17.65 -26.09 -11.09
CA ILE A 254 -18.51 -26.67 -10.04
C ILE A 254 -19.46 -27.71 -10.64
N SER A 255 -19.93 -27.48 -11.86
CA SER A 255 -20.82 -28.41 -12.57
C SER A 255 -20.09 -29.70 -12.95
N CYS A 256 -18.82 -29.63 -13.37
CA CYS A 256 -17.99 -30.81 -13.61
C CYS A 256 -17.70 -31.59 -12.32
N LEU A 257 -17.42 -30.90 -11.20
CA LEU A 257 -17.27 -31.57 -9.91
C LEU A 257 -18.56 -32.26 -9.48
N TRP A 258 -19.71 -31.62 -9.68
CA TRP A 258 -21.01 -32.24 -9.41
C TRP A 258 -21.25 -33.46 -10.31
N TYR A 259 -20.99 -33.33 -11.62
CA TYR A 259 -21.18 -34.39 -12.60
C TYR A 259 -20.29 -35.62 -12.34
N SER A 260 -19.03 -35.40 -11.92
CA SER A 260 -18.08 -36.49 -11.62
C SER A 260 -18.59 -37.49 -10.56
N GLN A 261 -19.51 -37.05 -9.71
CA GLN A 261 -20.08 -37.89 -8.66
C GLN A 261 -21.21 -38.78 -9.14
N TYR A 262 -21.94 -38.35 -10.17
CA TYR A 262 -22.98 -39.17 -10.78
C TYR A 262 -22.35 -40.42 -11.42
N ILE A 263 -21.15 -40.26 -11.99
CA ILE A 263 -20.41 -41.30 -12.69
C ILE A 263 -19.50 -42.12 -11.74
N LYS A 264 -19.30 -41.68 -10.49
CA LYS A 264 -18.67 -42.51 -9.42
C LYS A 264 -19.33 -43.88 -9.26
N LYS A 265 -20.59 -44.05 -9.67
CA LYS A 265 -21.31 -45.33 -9.74
C LYS A 265 -20.84 -46.29 -10.85
N ILE A 266 -20.05 -45.82 -11.81
CA ILE A 266 -19.66 -46.51 -13.06
C ILE A 266 -18.15 -46.86 -13.07
N ASN A 267 -17.41 -46.61 -11.98
CA ASN A 267 -15.95 -46.88 -11.84
C ASN A 267 -15.02 -46.10 -12.81
N GLU A 268 -15.50 -45.09 -13.54
CA GLU A 268 -14.70 -44.27 -14.46
C GLU A 268 -14.60 -42.80 -13.99
N VAL A 269 -14.09 -42.57 -12.78
CA VAL A 269 -14.12 -41.24 -12.12
C VAL A 269 -12.92 -40.35 -12.50
N GLU A 270 -11.86 -40.94 -13.05
CA GLU A 270 -10.58 -40.25 -13.32
C GLU A 270 -10.62 -39.12 -14.37
N PRO A 271 -11.26 -39.26 -15.54
CA PRO A 271 -11.22 -38.21 -16.57
C PRO A 271 -11.95 -36.92 -16.17
N GLU A 272 -12.86 -36.99 -15.20
CA GLU A 272 -13.75 -35.89 -14.82
C GLU A 272 -13.09 -34.92 -13.85
N TYR A 273 -12.27 -35.43 -12.92
CA TYR A 273 -11.42 -34.58 -12.08
C TYR A 273 -10.35 -33.87 -12.91
N ILE A 274 -9.80 -34.55 -13.93
CA ILE A 274 -8.89 -33.92 -14.89
C ILE A 274 -9.62 -32.81 -15.67
N ALA A 275 -10.84 -33.07 -16.17
CA ALA A 275 -11.64 -32.06 -16.84
C ALA A 275 -11.93 -30.83 -15.93
N ALA A 276 -12.28 -31.06 -14.65
CA ALA A 276 -12.50 -29.98 -13.69
C ALA A 276 -11.22 -29.14 -13.48
N THR A 277 -10.07 -29.77 -13.28
CA THR A 277 -8.79 -29.05 -13.12
C THR A 277 -8.37 -28.28 -14.37
N CYS A 278 -8.66 -28.80 -15.57
CA CYS A 278 -8.47 -28.08 -16.83
C CYS A 278 -9.36 -26.83 -16.91
N ILE A 279 -10.65 -26.94 -16.58
CA ILE A 279 -11.59 -25.80 -16.59
C ILE A 279 -11.14 -24.72 -15.59
N PHE A 280 -10.71 -25.11 -14.40
CA PHE A 280 -10.17 -24.16 -13.42
C PHE A 280 -8.86 -23.51 -13.88
N SER A 281 -8.02 -24.23 -14.62
CA SER A 281 -6.81 -23.66 -15.23
C SER A 281 -7.14 -22.60 -16.28
N ILE A 282 -8.20 -22.80 -17.07
CA ILE A 282 -8.71 -21.78 -18.01
C ILE A 282 -9.21 -20.55 -17.25
N TYR A 283 -9.90 -20.72 -16.12
CA TYR A 283 -10.31 -19.60 -15.26
C TYR A 283 -9.11 -18.76 -14.80
N LEU A 284 -8.04 -19.42 -14.34
CA LEU A 284 -6.82 -18.74 -13.88
C LEU A 284 -6.10 -18.01 -15.02
N PHE A 285 -6.08 -18.60 -16.21
CA PHE A 285 -5.55 -17.95 -17.41
C PHE A 285 -6.33 -16.66 -17.76
N ILE A 286 -7.66 -16.69 -17.67
CA ILE A 286 -8.48 -15.50 -17.94
C ILE A 286 -8.26 -14.42 -16.89
N LYS A 287 -8.02 -14.77 -15.62
CA LYS A 287 -7.59 -13.80 -14.62
C LYS A 287 -6.24 -13.16 -14.96
N ALA A 288 -5.28 -13.92 -15.49
CA ALA A 288 -4.00 -13.38 -15.94
C ALA A 288 -4.20 -12.36 -17.08
N LEU A 289 -5.09 -12.67 -18.02
CA LEU A 289 -5.45 -11.75 -19.11
C LEU A 289 -6.13 -10.49 -18.62
N GLU A 290 -7.12 -10.60 -17.72
CA GLU A 290 -7.81 -9.46 -17.13
C GLU A 290 -6.83 -8.51 -16.44
N GLU A 291 -5.93 -9.06 -15.62
CA GLU A 291 -4.92 -8.29 -14.88
C GLU A 291 -3.89 -7.64 -15.83
N THR A 292 -3.54 -8.31 -16.93
CA THR A 292 -2.70 -7.72 -17.97
C THR A 292 -3.39 -6.54 -18.65
N LEU A 293 -4.67 -6.71 -18.99
CA LEU A 293 -5.43 -5.71 -19.73
C LEU A 293 -5.81 -4.52 -18.83
N SER A 294 -6.12 -4.73 -17.55
CA SER A 294 -6.49 -3.66 -16.61
C SER A 294 -5.42 -2.59 -16.47
N ASN A 295 -4.15 -2.95 -16.65
CA ASN A 295 -3.02 -2.03 -16.54
C ASN A 295 -2.59 -1.35 -17.85
N ILE A 296 -3.34 -1.54 -18.93
CA ILE A 296 -3.12 -0.80 -20.18
C ILE A 296 -3.67 0.61 -20.00
N LYS A 297 -2.79 1.62 -20.05
CA LYS A 297 -3.19 3.04 -20.10
C LYS A 297 -3.77 3.32 -21.49
N ILE A 298 -5.10 3.42 -21.58
CA ILE A 298 -5.82 3.64 -22.84
C ILE A 298 -5.68 5.08 -23.34
N THR A 299 -5.36 6.03 -22.44
CA THR A 299 -5.20 7.46 -22.78
C THR A 299 -4.06 7.73 -23.77
N THR A 300 -3.19 6.75 -24.05
CA THR A 300 -2.09 6.83 -25.01
C THR A 300 -2.30 5.94 -26.24
N PHE A 301 -3.55 5.59 -26.61
CA PHE A 301 -3.78 4.69 -27.74
C PHE A 301 -3.11 5.21 -29.04
N PHE A 302 -3.09 6.53 -29.25
CA PHE A 302 -2.54 7.18 -30.44
C PHE A 302 -1.15 7.84 -30.27
N SER A 303 -0.50 7.76 -29.09
CA SER A 303 0.84 8.34 -28.89
C SER A 303 1.72 7.51 -27.94
N GLY A 304 3.03 7.53 -28.15
CA GLY A 304 4.01 6.79 -27.33
C GLY A 304 4.37 5.39 -27.85
N SER A 305 5.54 4.91 -27.44
CA SER A 305 6.04 3.58 -27.82
C SER A 305 5.27 2.46 -27.10
N ILE A 306 5.26 1.24 -27.66
CA ILE A 306 4.60 0.07 -27.03
C ILE A 306 5.13 -0.16 -25.60
N LEU A 307 6.43 0.09 -25.35
CA LEU A 307 7.03 -0.04 -24.02
C LEU A 307 6.51 0.96 -22.99
N GLU A 308 6.05 2.15 -23.40
CA GLU A 308 5.49 3.15 -22.48
C GLU A 308 4.02 2.83 -22.10
N LYS A 309 3.33 2.06 -22.95
CA LYS A 309 1.93 1.66 -22.76
C LYS A 309 1.77 0.46 -21.83
N PHE A 310 2.79 -0.41 -21.78
CA PHE A 310 2.77 -1.62 -20.98
C PHE A 310 3.76 -1.55 -19.83
N ASN A 311 3.26 -1.71 -18.60
CA ASN A 311 4.13 -1.99 -17.47
C ASN A 311 4.59 -3.46 -17.54
N ILE A 312 5.66 -3.72 -18.31
CA ILE A 312 6.19 -5.07 -18.57
C ILE A 312 6.48 -5.82 -17.26
N LYS A 313 7.03 -5.13 -16.24
CA LYS A 313 7.30 -5.76 -14.93
C LYS A 313 6.03 -6.31 -14.30
N PHE A 314 4.94 -5.55 -14.35
CA PHE A 314 3.67 -5.97 -13.80
C PHE A 314 3.08 -7.16 -14.56
N ILE A 315 3.14 -7.14 -15.90
CA ILE A 315 2.64 -8.23 -16.74
C ILE A 315 3.40 -9.51 -16.45
N ILE A 316 4.74 -9.44 -16.46
CA ILE A 316 5.59 -10.59 -16.11
C ILE A 316 5.19 -11.15 -14.75
N TRP A 317 4.99 -10.30 -13.75
CA TRP A 317 4.62 -10.74 -12.41
C TRP A 317 3.24 -11.41 -12.36
N ALA A 318 2.24 -10.85 -13.05
CA ALA A 318 0.92 -11.43 -13.16
C ALA A 318 0.96 -12.83 -13.80
N TRP A 319 1.67 -12.98 -14.93
CA TRP A 319 1.78 -14.25 -15.64
C TRP A 319 2.58 -15.30 -14.87
N ILE A 320 3.66 -14.91 -14.18
CA ILE A 320 4.37 -15.82 -13.27
C ILE A 320 3.40 -16.32 -12.20
N LYS A 321 2.72 -15.41 -11.48
CA LYS A 321 1.77 -15.76 -10.41
C LYS A 321 0.70 -16.76 -10.88
N TYR A 322 0.03 -16.51 -12.00
CA TYR A 322 -1.01 -17.42 -12.49
C TYR A 322 -0.44 -18.72 -13.08
N SER A 323 0.78 -18.72 -13.63
CA SER A 323 1.44 -19.95 -14.06
C SER A 323 1.70 -20.90 -12.88
N PHE A 324 2.12 -20.35 -11.73
CA PHE A 324 2.25 -21.13 -10.49
C PHE A 324 0.89 -21.68 -10.02
N TYR A 325 -0.20 -20.92 -10.11
CA TYR A 325 -1.55 -21.41 -9.77
C TYR A 325 -2.07 -22.48 -10.73
N ILE A 326 -1.77 -22.37 -12.02
CA ILE A 326 -2.12 -23.39 -13.02
C ILE A 326 -1.33 -24.67 -12.75
N LEU A 327 -0.02 -24.56 -12.51
CA LEU A 327 0.82 -25.70 -12.14
C LEU A 327 0.31 -26.40 -10.87
N GLN A 328 -0.04 -25.62 -9.84
CA GLN A 328 -0.66 -26.12 -8.61
C GLN A 328 -1.93 -26.93 -8.89
N THR A 329 -2.84 -26.36 -9.68
CA THR A 329 -4.13 -26.99 -10.03
C THR A 329 -3.91 -28.31 -10.77
N PHE A 330 -2.93 -28.34 -11.68
CA PHE A 330 -2.55 -29.52 -12.42
C PHE A 330 -1.98 -30.62 -11.51
N LEU A 331 -1.07 -30.27 -10.60
CA LEU A 331 -0.50 -31.23 -9.63
C LEU A 331 -1.57 -31.81 -8.68
N ILE A 332 -2.53 -30.98 -8.24
CA ILE A 332 -3.69 -31.45 -7.47
C ILE A 332 -4.52 -32.46 -8.28
N GLY A 333 -4.82 -32.14 -9.54
CA GLY A 333 -5.57 -33.02 -10.43
C GLY A 333 -4.89 -34.37 -10.64
N LEU A 334 -3.56 -34.36 -10.82
CA LEU A 334 -2.75 -35.58 -10.91
C LEU A 334 -2.78 -36.40 -9.62
N ASN A 335 -2.78 -35.75 -8.45
CA ASN A 335 -2.81 -36.43 -7.15
C ASN A 335 -4.19 -37.06 -6.86
N ILE A 336 -5.28 -36.36 -7.22
CA ILE A 336 -6.66 -36.87 -7.09
C ILE A 336 -6.89 -38.05 -8.06
N GLY A 337 -6.38 -37.95 -9.29
CA GLY A 337 -6.55 -38.94 -10.35
C GLY A 337 -5.75 -40.24 -10.17
N SER A 338 -5.33 -40.58 -8.94
CA SER A 338 -4.69 -41.84 -8.53
C SER A 338 -3.34 -42.21 -9.19
N ARG A 339 -2.81 -41.40 -10.11
CA ARG A 339 -1.61 -41.77 -10.89
C ARG A 339 -0.29 -41.74 -10.13
N HIS A 340 -0.22 -41.08 -8.97
CA HIS A 340 1.01 -40.99 -8.22
C HIS A 340 0.80 -40.99 -6.70
N ASN A 341 1.50 -41.89 -6.00
CA ASN A 341 1.59 -41.96 -4.54
C ASN A 341 2.63 -40.96 -4.00
N TYR A 342 2.46 -39.66 -4.23
CA TYR A 342 3.31 -38.65 -3.56
C TYR A 342 2.50 -37.85 -2.53
N TYR A 343 3.21 -37.33 -1.53
CA TYR A 343 2.61 -36.50 -0.49
C TYR A 343 1.92 -35.27 -1.09
N TRP A 344 0.75 -34.92 -0.57
CA TRP A 344 0.01 -33.71 -0.89
C TRP A 344 0.84 -32.45 -0.68
N THR A 345 1.77 -32.44 0.28
CA THR A 345 2.77 -31.36 0.39
C THR A 345 3.49 -31.09 -0.93
N CYS A 346 3.82 -32.13 -1.71
CA CYS A 346 4.50 -32.00 -3.00
C CYS A 346 3.59 -31.34 -4.05
N ALA A 347 2.29 -31.67 -4.04
CA ALA A 347 1.32 -31.04 -4.92
C ALA A 347 1.14 -29.55 -4.60
N PHE A 348 1.44 -29.09 -3.38
CA PHE A 348 1.31 -27.70 -2.92
C PHE A 348 2.60 -26.87 -2.94
N ILE A 349 3.73 -27.43 -3.41
CA ILE A 349 5.02 -26.71 -3.49
C ILE A 349 4.91 -25.36 -4.24
N PRO A 350 4.28 -25.28 -5.44
CA PRO A 350 4.19 -24.01 -6.17
C PRO A 350 3.53 -22.90 -5.35
N ILE A 351 2.43 -23.18 -4.66
CA ILE A 351 1.73 -22.14 -3.88
C ILE A 351 2.46 -21.80 -2.59
N LEU A 352 3.12 -22.77 -1.96
CA LEU A 352 3.95 -22.53 -0.77
C LEU A 352 5.12 -21.58 -1.07
N ILE A 353 5.78 -21.74 -2.22
CA ILE A 353 6.86 -20.82 -2.66
C ILE A 353 6.31 -19.40 -2.85
N VAL A 354 5.17 -19.25 -3.54
CA VAL A 354 4.53 -17.95 -3.75
C VAL A 354 4.12 -17.32 -2.42
N LEU A 355 3.58 -18.09 -1.48
CA LEU A 355 3.21 -17.63 -0.16
C LEU A 355 4.42 -17.13 0.62
N ILE A 356 5.51 -17.90 0.69
CA ILE A 356 6.75 -17.48 1.36
C ILE A 356 7.25 -16.13 0.81
N LEU A 357 7.22 -15.95 -0.51
CA LEU A 357 7.62 -14.68 -1.14
C LEU A 357 6.68 -13.51 -0.78
N ILE A 358 5.36 -13.73 -0.83
CA ILE A 358 4.35 -12.73 -0.46
C ILE A 358 4.47 -12.36 1.02
N HIS A 359 4.65 -13.36 1.88
CA HIS A 359 4.71 -13.19 3.34
C HIS A 359 6.01 -12.50 3.74
N GLY A 360 7.13 -12.89 3.13
CA GLY A 360 8.40 -12.17 3.27
C GLY A 360 8.27 -10.70 2.87
N PHE A 361 7.58 -10.42 1.75
CA PHE A 361 7.32 -9.03 1.35
C PHE A 361 6.37 -8.30 2.31
N ALA A 362 5.30 -8.97 2.78
CA ALA A 362 4.33 -8.41 3.72
C ALA A 362 4.94 -8.08 5.10
N ILE A 363 6.01 -8.75 5.49
CA ILE A 363 6.78 -8.44 6.72
C ILE A 363 7.80 -7.32 6.46
N ILE A 364 8.46 -7.32 5.30
CA ILE A 364 9.51 -6.35 4.96
C ILE A 364 8.92 -4.98 4.58
N ALA A 365 7.81 -4.93 3.85
CA ALA A 365 7.21 -3.70 3.34
C ALA A 365 6.76 -2.73 4.45
N PRO A 366 6.13 -3.18 5.55
CA PRO A 366 5.83 -2.30 6.68
C PRO A 366 7.09 -1.78 7.37
N CYS A 367 8.16 -2.57 7.47
CA CYS A 367 9.44 -2.12 8.03
C CYS A 367 10.08 -1.01 7.17
N LEU A 368 9.99 -1.12 5.83
CA LEU A 368 10.39 -0.07 4.89
C LEU A 368 9.52 1.19 5.04
N SER A 369 8.22 1.02 5.26
CA SER A 369 7.29 2.12 5.52
C SER A 369 7.67 2.88 6.80
N CYS A 370 7.95 2.17 7.90
CA CYS A 370 8.41 2.80 9.15
C CYS A 370 9.71 3.60 8.98
N LYS A 371 10.63 3.14 8.11
CA LYS A 371 11.85 3.88 7.77
C LYS A 371 11.52 5.18 7.03
N LEU A 372 10.62 5.12 6.04
CA LEU A 372 10.14 6.30 5.32
C LEU A 372 9.45 7.29 6.27
N THR A 373 8.60 6.82 7.17
CA THR A 373 7.93 7.67 8.18
C THR A 373 8.95 8.33 9.12
N ARG A 374 9.98 7.60 9.55
CA ARG A 374 11.08 8.15 10.37
C ARG A 374 11.85 9.24 9.63
N ASP A 375 12.12 9.04 8.34
CA ASP A 375 12.85 10.03 7.54
C ASP A 375 12.00 11.29 7.28
N ILE A 376 10.67 11.13 7.12
CA ILE A 376 9.72 12.25 7.07
C ILE A 376 9.67 12.99 8.42
N LEU A 377 9.62 12.29 9.55
CA LEU A 377 9.65 12.90 10.89
C LEU A 377 10.92 13.70 11.17
N LYS A 378 12.08 13.17 10.75
CA LYS A 378 13.34 13.91 10.83
C LYS A 378 13.25 15.21 10.03
N LEU A 379 12.74 15.16 8.79
CA LEU A 379 12.51 16.35 7.98
C LEU A 379 11.59 17.36 8.68
N VAL A 380 10.48 16.92 9.26
CA VAL A 380 9.54 17.79 9.99
C VAL A 380 10.21 18.46 11.19
N ASN A 381 10.95 17.71 12.01
CA ASN A 381 11.66 18.26 13.16
C ASN A 381 12.75 19.25 12.74
N TYR A 382 13.45 19.00 11.63
CA TYR A 382 14.43 19.93 11.07
C TYR A 382 13.80 21.23 10.52
N MET A 383 12.52 21.21 10.15
CA MET A 383 11.75 22.40 9.76
C MET A 383 11.15 23.15 10.96
N ASN A 384 11.46 22.76 12.20
CA ASN A 384 11.05 23.45 13.42
C ASN A 384 12.22 23.67 14.39
N PRO A 385 13.27 24.43 14.02
CA PRO A 385 14.36 24.74 14.96
C PRO A 385 13.94 25.74 16.06
N SER A 386 12.78 26.39 15.94
CA SER A 386 12.37 27.53 16.78
C SER A 386 11.79 27.17 18.16
N GLU A 387 11.64 25.88 18.51
CA GLU A 387 11.22 25.48 19.87
C GLU A 387 12.38 25.07 20.79
N GLU A 388 13.57 24.75 20.25
CA GLU A 388 14.74 24.45 21.09
C GLU A 388 15.64 25.67 21.35
N ASN A 389 15.69 26.66 20.44
CA ASN A 389 16.57 27.83 20.60
C ASN A 389 15.92 29.03 21.30
N GLY A 390 14.70 28.87 21.82
CA GLY A 390 13.95 29.91 22.55
C GLY A 390 14.37 30.12 24.01
N ARG A 391 15.39 29.40 24.50
CA ARG A 391 16.02 29.66 25.80
C ARG A 391 17.52 29.75 25.60
N TYR A 392 18.07 30.95 25.59
CA TYR A 392 19.32 31.35 26.27
C TYR A 392 19.72 32.75 25.77
N TYR A 393 19.01 33.76 26.28
CA TYR A 393 19.66 34.98 26.75
C TYR A 393 19.27 35.10 28.22
N ASP A 394 19.91 34.29 29.06
CA ASP A 394 20.08 34.67 30.46
C ASP A 394 21.56 34.50 30.79
N GLY A 395 22.11 35.56 31.40
CA GLY A 395 23.49 35.57 31.84
C GLY A 395 23.65 34.61 33.00
N ASN A 396 24.80 33.92 33.02
CA ASN A 396 25.25 32.92 34.00
C ASN A 396 24.73 31.49 33.74
N GLU A 397 25.59 30.67 33.11
CA GLU A 397 26.12 29.46 33.76
C GLU A 397 27.19 28.80 32.89
N GLU A 398 28.27 28.39 33.54
CA GLU A 398 29.45 27.69 33.01
C GLU A 398 29.18 26.21 32.68
N LYS A 399 29.94 25.68 31.70
CA LYS A 399 30.36 24.26 31.50
C LYS A 399 29.22 23.27 31.16
N GLU A 400 29.28 22.33 30.22
CA GLU A 400 30.26 21.58 29.42
C GLU A 400 29.47 21.16 28.15
N ASP A 401 30.02 21.03 26.95
CA ASP A 401 30.65 19.77 26.52
C ASP A 401 31.41 19.97 25.21
N LYS A 402 32.56 19.31 25.12
CA LYS A 402 33.55 19.38 24.03
C LYS A 402 33.22 18.33 22.98
N SER A 403 32.93 18.73 21.75
CA SER A 403 33.51 18.07 20.57
C SER A 403 33.26 18.88 19.30
N ASN A 404 34.29 19.60 18.85
CA ASN A 404 34.87 19.47 17.51
C ASN A 404 35.88 20.59 17.33
N GLY A 405 37.16 20.21 17.40
CA GLY A 405 38.28 21.11 17.35
C GLY A 405 38.34 21.85 16.02
N VAL A 406 38.53 23.16 16.13
CA VAL A 406 39.43 23.95 15.29
C VAL A 406 39.99 25.04 16.21
N GLU A 407 41.23 24.89 16.65
CA GLU A 407 41.99 25.98 17.27
C GLU A 407 42.23 27.06 16.21
N VAL A 408 41.82 28.28 16.52
CA VAL A 408 42.31 29.48 15.83
C VAL A 408 42.75 30.43 16.93
N GLU A 409 44.05 30.41 17.21
CA GLU A 409 44.71 31.46 18.01
C GLU A 409 44.55 32.80 17.29
N VAL A 410 44.06 33.81 18.01
CA VAL A 410 44.10 35.21 17.58
C VAL A 410 44.99 35.93 18.58
N TYR A 411 46.16 36.34 18.11
CA TYR A 411 47.02 37.31 18.79
C TYR A 411 46.27 38.64 18.86
N ASN A 412 46.25 39.25 20.05
CA ASN A 412 45.98 40.68 20.19
C ASN A 412 47.30 41.36 20.58
N ASP A 413 47.79 42.19 19.66
CA ASP A 413 48.75 43.25 19.96
C ASP A 413 48.04 44.37 20.76
N GLU A 414 48.81 45.03 21.62
CA GLU A 414 48.49 46.27 22.39
C GLU A 414 47.51 46.01 23.57
N ASP A 415 47.93 46.16 24.83
CA ASP A 415 48.39 47.42 25.43
C ASP A 415 49.60 47.25 26.38
N GLU A 416 50.63 48.06 26.11
CA GLU A 416 51.52 48.62 27.14
C GLU A 416 50.71 49.56 28.04
N GLU A 417 50.80 49.43 29.36
CA GLU A 417 51.16 50.52 30.30
C GLU A 417 50.93 50.08 31.76
N GLU A 418 51.96 50.42 32.57
CA GLU A 418 52.16 50.29 34.04
C GLU A 418 52.63 48.95 34.64
#